data_AF-A0A0K8SZH6-F1
#
_entry.id   AF-A0A0K8SZH6-F1
#
_cell.length_a   1.000
_cell.length_b   1.000
_cell.length_c   1.000
_cell.angle_alpha   90.00
_cell.angle_beta   90.00
_cell.angle_gamma   90.00
#
_symmetry.space_group_name_H-M   'P 1'
#
loop_
_entity.id
_entity.type
_entity.pdbx_description
1 polymer ?
#
loop_
_entity_poly.entity_id
_entity_poly.type
_entity_poly.pdbx_seq_one_letter_code
_entity_poly.pdbx_strand_id
1 'polypeptide(L)'
;MDDEVEVSSTQDCFPNPERQLENEREELVRELERVRADNDTLRSGLTRLSAEKQEPLEEVPPQAPRRRKPKKKELDEYYEGMIEIAPNDIDVFVDHLLELSPEVAGSLLPCLPAYIIFMCIRYQDYIGDTDALHNTVDVYLKKLTDLLKRKANDIDVAVLWLANTLRLLDNLKQYSGVTCFGKENTQEQNEQRLKSDICVHVLRATLSEKASYICQTVLKRMRELVAPLAVSAILENEAVMGISRPKSSFIMDMLLELLTAYKRTLNLYGVDPQLVTNIFMQLFYYLSANALNSLMVRKDFCHWSRGMKILCNLAYLEDWARVEKVQDTWVEEMLAPLKQAAQLLQVRKYDECDVDNLIERCSKLTPTQILTLLQNRITAHVAYNDNVPEAFMQSFKRG
;
A
#
# COMPACT_ATOMS: atom_id res chain seq x y z
N MET A 1 19.43 45.34 -64.10
CA MET A 1 20.56 44.40 -64.24
C MET A 1 20.91 43.97 -62.83
N ASP A 2 20.01 43.28 -62.13
CA ASP A 2 19.44 41.96 -62.50
C ASP A 2 20.59 40.99 -62.79
N ASP A 3 20.84 40.07 -61.87
CA ASP A 3 20.38 38.71 -62.11
C ASP A 3 20.22 37.95 -60.79
N GLU A 4 19.01 37.40 -60.69
CA GLU A 4 18.50 36.50 -59.68
C GLU A 4 19.18 35.13 -59.78
N VAL A 5 19.40 34.48 -58.64
CA VAL A 5 19.32 33.02 -58.56
C VAL A 5 18.34 32.70 -57.43
N GLU A 6 17.10 32.44 -57.83
CA GLU A 6 16.10 31.74 -57.03
C GLU A 6 16.62 30.34 -56.67
N VAL A 7 16.59 29.99 -55.38
CA VAL A 7 16.48 28.59 -54.96
C VAL A 7 15.22 28.46 -54.11
N SER A 8 14.21 27.91 -54.79
CA SER A 8 12.95 27.34 -54.32
C SER A 8 13.00 26.69 -52.92
N SER A 9 12.03 27.09 -52.09
CA SER A 9 11.17 26.28 -51.20
C SER A 9 11.30 24.74 -51.37
N THR A 10 11.18 23.87 -50.36
CA THR A 10 10.35 23.87 -49.15
C THR A 10 10.71 22.59 -48.37
N GLN A 11 10.75 22.69 -47.03
CA GLN A 11 10.13 21.73 -46.10
C GLN A 11 10.75 20.33 -45.97
N ASP A 12 11.63 20.17 -44.98
CA ASP A 12 11.88 18.86 -44.34
C ASP A 12 11.65 18.94 -42.83
N CYS A 13 10.89 17.95 -42.36
CA CYS A 13 10.18 17.87 -41.10
C CYS A 13 11.10 17.79 -39.87
N PHE A 14 11.14 18.85 -39.05
CA PHE A 14 11.38 18.68 -37.63
C PHE A 14 10.04 18.38 -36.95
N PRO A 15 9.90 17.27 -36.18
CA PRO A 15 8.66 16.94 -35.50
C PRO A 15 8.34 18.06 -34.50
N ASN A 16 7.15 18.66 -34.64
CA ASN A 16 6.70 19.73 -33.76
C ASN A 16 6.62 19.18 -32.31
N PRO A 17 7.39 19.72 -31.35
CA PRO A 17 7.39 19.25 -29.96
C PRO A 17 6.01 19.26 -29.32
N GLU A 18 5.14 20.18 -29.73
CA GLU A 18 3.75 20.25 -29.26
C GLU A 18 2.91 19.05 -29.73
N ARG A 19 3.13 18.55 -30.95
CA ARG A 19 2.48 17.33 -31.45
C ARG A 19 3.00 16.06 -30.77
N GLN A 20 4.27 16.04 -30.35
CA GLN A 20 4.83 14.92 -29.58
C GLN A 20 4.24 14.86 -28.17
N LEU A 21 4.12 16.01 -27.51
CA LEU A 21 3.49 16.13 -26.19
C LEU A 21 1.98 15.81 -26.23
N GLU A 22 1.30 16.18 -27.32
CA GLU A 22 -0.12 15.86 -27.50
C GLU A 22 -0.37 14.38 -27.76
N ASN A 23 0.53 13.72 -28.52
CA ASN A 23 0.50 12.25 -28.69
C ASN A 23 0.81 11.51 -27.37
N GLU A 24 1.80 11.95 -26.58
CA GLU A 24 2.08 11.39 -25.25
C GLU A 24 0.89 11.57 -24.29
N ARG A 25 0.21 12.72 -24.37
CA ARG A 25 -1.00 12.99 -23.56
C ARG A 25 -2.15 12.06 -23.96
N GLU A 26 -2.37 11.81 -25.24
CA GLU A 26 -3.41 10.88 -25.71
C GLU A 26 -3.09 9.43 -25.33
N GLU A 27 -1.82 9.02 -25.36
CA GLU A 27 -1.38 7.70 -24.93
C GLU A 27 -1.56 7.52 -23.41
N LEU A 28 -1.22 8.53 -22.61
CA LEU A 28 -1.47 8.55 -21.17
C LEU A 28 -2.97 8.49 -20.83
N VAL A 29 -3.84 9.14 -21.61
CA VAL A 29 -5.30 9.07 -21.41
C VAL A 29 -5.83 7.66 -21.71
N ARG A 30 -5.34 7.00 -22.76
CA ARG A 30 -5.70 5.60 -23.06
C ARG A 30 -5.21 4.64 -21.98
N GLU A 31 -4.02 4.86 -21.45
CA GLU A 31 -3.48 4.09 -20.32
C GLU A 31 -4.34 4.31 -19.05
N LEU A 32 -4.82 5.53 -18.82
CA LEU A 32 -5.66 5.89 -17.68
C LEU A 32 -7.06 5.27 -17.78
N GLU A 33 -7.63 5.19 -18.98
CA GLU A 33 -8.89 4.47 -19.24
C GLU A 33 -8.74 2.95 -19.07
N ARG A 34 -7.59 2.38 -19.49
CA ARG A 34 -7.26 0.97 -19.25
C ARG A 34 -7.13 0.65 -17.76
N VAL A 35 -6.44 1.51 -17.00
CA VAL A 35 -6.32 1.39 -15.53
C VAL A 35 -7.67 1.57 -14.83
N ARG A 36 -8.59 2.35 -15.39
CA ARG A 36 -9.97 2.47 -14.90
C ARG A 36 -10.75 1.18 -15.09
N ALA A 37 -10.61 0.53 -16.24
CA ALA A 37 -11.21 -0.78 -16.52
C ALA A 37 -10.64 -1.90 -15.62
N ASP A 38 -9.34 -1.87 -15.34
CA ASP A 38 -8.70 -2.81 -14.41
C ASP A 38 -9.16 -2.59 -12.95
N ASN A 39 -9.36 -1.33 -12.54
CA ASN A 39 -9.96 -1.00 -11.25
C ASN A 39 -11.42 -1.47 -11.14
N ASP A 40 -12.23 -1.35 -12.20
CA ASP A 40 -13.59 -1.88 -12.21
C ASP A 40 -13.61 -3.42 -12.16
N THR A 41 -12.60 -4.07 -12.74
CA THR A 41 -12.38 -5.53 -12.63
C THR A 41 -11.99 -5.95 -11.21
N LEU A 42 -11.13 -5.19 -10.55
CA LEU A 42 -10.79 -5.41 -9.13
C LEU A 42 -11.98 -5.12 -8.20
N ARG A 43 -12.77 -4.08 -8.50
CA ARG A 43 -13.99 -3.72 -7.77
C ARG A 43 -15.05 -4.81 -7.87
N SER A 44 -15.23 -5.41 -9.06
CA SER A 44 -16.13 -6.55 -9.25
C SER A 44 -15.61 -7.85 -8.59
N GLY A 45 -14.29 -8.05 -8.51
CA GLY A 45 -13.68 -9.11 -7.69
C GLY A 45 -13.91 -8.93 -6.18
N LEU A 46 -13.84 -7.69 -5.68
CA LEU A 46 -14.11 -7.35 -4.29
C LEU A 46 -15.60 -7.57 -3.91
N THR A 47 -16.53 -7.28 -4.82
CA THR A 47 -17.96 -7.55 -4.64
C THR A 47 -18.26 -9.07 -4.61
N ARG A 48 -17.53 -9.88 -5.38
CA ARG A 48 -17.65 -11.37 -5.35
C ARG A 48 -17.16 -11.97 -4.02
N LEU A 49 -16.06 -11.47 -3.48
CA LEU A 49 -15.57 -11.85 -2.14
C LEU A 49 -16.53 -11.39 -1.02
N SER A 50 -17.33 -10.35 -1.27
CA SER A 50 -18.40 -9.91 -0.36
C SER A 50 -19.72 -10.69 -0.52
N ALA A 51 -19.91 -11.45 -1.60
CA ALA A 51 -21.14 -12.20 -1.89
C ALA A 51 -21.09 -13.67 -1.45
N GLU A 52 -19.90 -14.22 -1.17
CA GLU A 52 -19.74 -15.57 -0.61
C GLU A 52 -19.85 -15.56 0.93
N LYS A 53 -21.09 -15.42 1.42
CA LYS A 53 -21.66 -16.02 2.65
C LYS A 53 -22.96 -15.30 3.00
N GLN A 54 -24.02 -15.63 2.27
CA GLN A 54 -25.40 -15.48 2.75
C GLN A 54 -25.84 -16.86 3.25
N GLU A 55 -25.62 -17.11 4.55
CA GLU A 55 -26.36 -18.16 5.27
C GLU A 55 -27.62 -17.53 5.88
N PRO A 56 -28.71 -18.30 6.06
CA PRO A 56 -29.99 -17.76 6.50
C PRO A 56 -29.92 -17.22 7.94
N LEU A 57 -30.70 -16.16 8.19
CA LEU A 57 -30.90 -15.58 9.52
C LEU A 57 -31.65 -16.56 10.42
N GLU A 58 -30.94 -17.23 11.33
CA GLU A 58 -31.55 -17.90 12.49
C GLU A 58 -31.40 -17.01 13.73
N GLU A 59 -32.54 -16.56 14.25
CA GLU A 59 -32.65 -15.86 15.54
C GLU A 59 -32.39 -16.83 16.70
N VAL A 60 -31.51 -16.44 17.62
CA VAL A 60 -31.27 -17.19 18.86
C VAL A 60 -32.32 -16.78 19.90
N PRO A 61 -33.07 -17.73 20.51
CA PRO A 61 -34.07 -17.39 21.51
C PRO A 61 -33.43 -16.87 22.82
N PRO A 62 -34.13 -15.97 23.55
CA PRO A 62 -33.59 -15.36 24.76
C PRO A 62 -33.38 -16.39 25.88
N GLN A 63 -32.15 -16.51 26.37
CA GLN A 63 -31.83 -17.32 27.55
C GLN A 63 -31.97 -16.51 28.84
N ALA A 64 -32.69 -17.07 29.82
CA ALA A 64 -32.96 -16.43 31.11
C ALA A 64 -31.68 -16.27 31.97
N PRO A 65 -31.53 -15.16 32.71
CA PRO A 65 -30.33 -14.88 33.48
C PRO A 65 -30.20 -15.79 34.71
N ARG A 66 -29.03 -16.43 34.87
CA ARG A 66 -28.67 -17.18 36.07
C ARG A 66 -28.28 -16.22 37.21
N ARG A 67 -29.11 -16.17 38.26
CA ARG A 67 -28.85 -15.42 39.50
C ARG A 67 -27.55 -15.89 40.19
N ARG A 68 -26.54 -15.02 40.26
CA ARG A 68 -25.39 -15.14 41.19
C ARG A 68 -25.71 -14.38 42.49
N LYS A 69 -25.36 -14.97 43.64
CA LYS A 69 -25.50 -14.34 44.97
C LYS A 69 -24.41 -13.27 45.19
N PRO A 70 -24.69 -12.15 45.88
CA PRO A 70 -23.76 -11.02 45.96
C PRO A 70 -22.69 -11.23 47.03
N LYS A 71 -21.44 -10.83 46.73
CA LYS A 71 -20.39 -10.57 47.71
C LYS A 71 -19.99 -9.09 47.64
N LYS A 72 -20.03 -8.45 48.82
CA LYS A 72 -19.49 -7.13 49.27
C LYS A 72 -19.51 -5.94 48.30
N LYS A 73 -20.26 -4.91 48.72
CA LYS A 73 -20.43 -3.57 48.15
C LYS A 73 -19.13 -2.73 48.24
N GLU A 74 -18.37 -2.64 47.16
CA GLU A 74 -18.00 -1.33 46.62
C GLU A 74 -19.16 -0.93 45.68
N LEU A 75 -19.53 0.34 45.62
CA LEU A 75 -20.59 0.78 44.70
C LEU A 75 -19.98 0.76 43.29
N ASP A 76 -19.93 -0.43 42.68
CA ASP A 76 -19.65 -0.58 41.26
C ASP A 76 -20.78 0.14 40.52
N GLU A 77 -20.57 1.42 40.18
CA GLU A 77 -21.42 2.10 39.22
C GLU A 77 -21.32 1.31 37.92
N TYR A 78 -22.38 0.53 37.65
CA TYR A 78 -22.49 -0.23 36.43
C TYR A 78 -22.73 0.74 35.28
N TYR A 79 -21.66 1.17 34.64
CA TYR A 79 -21.75 1.99 33.44
C TYR A 79 -22.15 1.11 32.27
N GLU A 80 -23.22 1.50 31.57
CA GLU A 80 -23.68 0.76 30.40
C GLU A 80 -22.65 0.83 29.26
N GLY A 81 -21.76 1.82 29.25
CA GLY A 81 -20.69 2.02 28.26
C GLY A 81 -21.10 2.92 27.10
N MET A 82 -22.02 3.85 27.32
CA MET A 82 -22.52 4.82 26.33
C MET A 82 -22.07 6.23 26.70
N ILE A 83 -21.89 7.10 25.71
CA ILE A 83 -21.56 8.52 25.93
C ILE A 83 -22.66 9.37 25.32
N GLU A 84 -23.35 10.12 26.16
CA GLU A 84 -24.29 11.15 25.73
C GLU A 84 -23.53 12.40 25.30
N ILE A 85 -23.92 12.97 24.15
CA ILE A 85 -23.45 14.27 23.67
C ILE A 85 -24.68 15.12 23.39
N ALA A 86 -24.71 16.33 23.93
CA ALA A 86 -25.75 17.28 23.60
C ALA A 86 -25.66 17.66 22.10
N PRO A 87 -26.78 17.76 21.36
CA PRO A 87 -26.76 18.04 19.93
C PRO A 87 -25.97 19.29 19.52
N ASN A 88 -25.92 20.32 20.39
CA ASN A 88 -25.20 21.57 20.14
C ASN A 88 -23.68 21.44 20.31
N ASP A 89 -23.22 20.40 21.00
CA ASP A 89 -21.81 20.22 21.36
C ASP A 89 -21.07 19.26 20.42
N ILE A 90 -21.78 18.61 19.49
CA ILE A 90 -21.18 17.59 18.60
C ILE A 90 -20.03 18.13 17.76
N ASP A 91 -20.17 19.34 17.22
CA ASP A 91 -19.12 19.98 16.44
C ASP A 91 -17.85 20.21 17.27
N VAL A 92 -18.01 20.77 18.47
CA VAL A 92 -16.90 21.08 19.38
C VAL A 92 -16.26 19.79 19.88
N PHE A 93 -17.07 18.79 20.22
CA PHE A 93 -16.60 17.48 20.65
C PHE A 93 -15.74 16.81 19.59
N VAL A 94 -16.21 16.77 18.34
CA VAL A 94 -15.45 16.16 17.23
C VAL A 94 -14.16 16.94 16.96
N ASP A 95 -14.15 18.27 17.07
CA ASP A 95 -12.91 19.04 16.93
C ASP A 95 -11.85 18.61 17.96
N HIS A 96 -12.22 18.57 19.24
CA HIS A 96 -11.30 18.15 20.31
C HIS A 96 -10.85 16.70 20.15
N LEU A 97 -11.74 15.82 19.70
CA LEU A 97 -11.39 14.42 19.45
C LEU A 97 -10.36 14.30 18.32
N LEU A 98 -10.54 15.07 17.25
CA LEU A 98 -9.69 15.07 16.06
C LEU A 98 -8.38 15.84 16.24
N GLU A 99 -8.28 16.70 17.26
CA GLU A 99 -7.06 17.41 17.66
C GLU A 99 -6.01 16.52 18.35
N LEU A 100 -6.36 15.26 18.66
CA LEU A 100 -5.44 14.30 19.27
C LEU A 100 -4.13 14.19 18.45
N SER A 101 -3.02 14.59 19.07
CA SER A 101 -1.72 14.52 18.44
C SER A 101 -1.22 13.07 18.35
N PRO A 102 -0.43 12.72 17.30
CA PRO A 102 0.16 11.40 17.18
C PRO A 102 1.02 11.01 18.40
N GLU A 103 1.72 11.98 18.99
CA GLU A 103 2.54 11.81 20.21
C GLU A 103 1.70 11.39 21.42
N VAL A 104 0.58 12.08 21.66
CA VAL A 104 -0.32 11.76 22.78
C VAL A 104 -1.02 10.43 22.52
N ALA A 105 -1.44 10.16 21.28
CA ALA A 105 -2.09 8.91 20.90
C ALA A 105 -1.23 7.69 21.23
N GLY A 106 0.10 7.78 21.08
CA GLY A 106 1.03 6.69 21.43
C GLY A 106 1.10 6.34 22.92
N SER A 107 0.61 7.22 23.81
CA SER A 107 0.54 6.97 25.25
C SER A 107 -0.82 6.44 25.73
N LEU A 108 -1.83 6.46 24.86
CA LEU A 108 -3.20 6.08 25.17
C LEU A 108 -3.50 4.65 24.68
N LEU A 109 -4.70 4.15 25.00
CA LEU A 109 -5.22 2.93 24.40
C LEU A 109 -5.25 3.10 22.86
N PRO A 110 -4.70 2.14 22.08
CA PRO A 110 -4.78 2.18 20.62
C PRO A 110 -6.21 2.31 20.13
N CYS A 111 -6.42 3.18 19.15
CA CYS A 111 -7.73 3.48 18.58
C CYS A 111 -8.79 3.97 19.58
N LEU A 112 -8.40 4.58 20.71
CA LEU A 112 -9.33 5.16 21.69
C LEU A 112 -10.40 6.08 21.06
N PRO A 113 -10.06 6.99 20.11
CA PRO A 113 -11.09 7.81 19.46
C PRO A 113 -12.20 7.02 18.77
N ALA A 114 -11.87 5.88 18.17
CA ALA A 114 -12.87 5.00 17.55
C ALA A 114 -13.85 4.39 18.55
N TYR A 115 -13.37 4.02 19.75
CA TYR A 115 -14.24 3.55 20.82
C TYR A 115 -15.13 4.66 21.36
N ILE A 116 -14.57 5.86 21.53
CA ILE A 116 -15.33 7.03 21.99
C ILE A 116 -16.49 7.33 21.04
N ILE A 117 -16.22 7.47 19.73
CA ILE A 117 -17.27 7.72 18.73
C ILE A 117 -18.28 6.58 18.67
N PHE A 118 -17.84 5.33 18.78
CA PHE A 118 -18.74 4.19 18.83
C PHE A 118 -19.69 4.24 20.04
N MET A 119 -19.21 4.63 21.22
CA MET A 119 -20.05 4.78 22.41
C MET A 119 -21.10 5.91 22.26
N CYS A 120 -20.79 6.96 21.50
CA CYS A 120 -21.74 8.01 21.14
C CYS A 120 -22.81 7.52 20.17
N ILE A 121 -22.40 6.79 19.11
CA ILE A 121 -23.32 6.16 18.17
C ILE A 121 -24.26 5.19 18.91
N ARG A 122 -23.72 4.43 19.86
CA ARG A 122 -24.51 3.48 20.65
C ARG A 122 -25.54 4.16 21.54
N TYR A 123 -25.21 5.31 22.13
CA TYR A 123 -26.17 6.12 22.88
C TYR A 123 -27.34 6.57 21.99
N GLN A 124 -27.04 7.08 20.80
CA GLN A 124 -28.04 7.58 19.86
C GLN A 124 -28.96 6.47 19.33
N ASP A 125 -28.38 5.31 19.03
CA ASP A 125 -29.12 4.09 18.71
C ASP A 125 -29.99 3.62 19.89
N TYR A 126 -29.47 3.68 21.12
CA TYR A 126 -30.19 3.26 22.32
C TYR A 126 -31.47 4.07 22.56
N ILE A 127 -31.43 5.39 22.34
CA ILE A 127 -32.59 6.30 22.45
C ILE A 127 -33.48 6.31 21.20
N GLY A 128 -33.01 5.74 20.08
CA GLY A 128 -33.74 5.68 18.82
C GLY A 128 -33.70 6.96 17.98
N ASP A 129 -32.76 7.87 18.26
CA ASP A 129 -32.60 9.13 17.54
C ASP A 129 -31.70 8.94 16.31
N THR A 130 -32.35 8.54 15.22
CA THR A 130 -31.68 8.26 13.93
C THR A 130 -31.08 9.53 13.32
N ASP A 131 -31.73 10.69 13.49
CA ASP A 131 -31.27 11.96 12.92
C ASP A 131 -30.01 12.45 13.63
N ALA A 132 -29.97 12.36 14.97
CA ALA A 132 -28.77 12.69 15.75
C ALA A 132 -27.59 11.75 15.43
N LEU A 133 -27.87 10.46 15.19
CA LEU A 133 -26.87 9.49 14.75
C LEU A 133 -26.26 9.87 13.40
N HIS A 134 -27.10 10.13 12.40
CA HIS A 134 -26.64 10.55 11.08
C HIS A 134 -25.84 11.85 11.15
N ASN A 135 -26.33 12.85 11.88
CA ASN A 135 -25.63 14.12 12.06
C ASN A 135 -24.24 13.93 12.70
N THR A 136 -24.14 13.07 13.73
CA THR A 136 -22.87 12.77 14.42
C THR A 136 -21.84 12.15 13.48
N VAL A 137 -22.27 11.18 12.69
CA VAL A 137 -21.43 10.54 11.68
C VAL A 137 -20.99 11.55 10.62
N ASP A 138 -21.91 12.35 10.10
CA ASP A 138 -21.63 13.30 9.02
C ASP A 138 -20.65 14.38 9.49
N VAL A 139 -20.84 14.93 10.69
CA VAL A 139 -19.92 15.89 11.32
C VAL A 139 -18.54 15.25 11.50
N TYR A 140 -18.47 14.02 12.04
CA TYR A 140 -17.22 13.28 12.21
C TYR A 140 -16.48 13.07 10.87
N LEU A 141 -17.18 12.54 9.86
CA LEU A 141 -16.58 12.22 8.56
C LEU A 141 -16.14 13.46 7.79
N LYS A 142 -16.91 14.55 7.88
CA LYS A 142 -16.57 15.84 7.27
C LYS A 142 -15.31 16.42 7.90
N LYS A 143 -15.28 16.54 9.23
CA LYS A 143 -14.12 17.10 9.95
C LYS A 143 -12.87 16.23 9.81
N LEU A 144 -13.02 14.91 9.80
CA LEU A 144 -11.93 13.99 9.49
C LEU A 144 -11.36 14.23 8.09
N THR A 145 -12.24 14.41 7.10
CA THR A 145 -11.81 14.71 5.72
C THR A 145 -11.05 16.03 5.65
N ASP A 146 -11.51 17.06 6.37
CA ASP A 146 -10.86 18.37 6.41
C ASP A 146 -9.51 18.31 7.15
N LEU A 147 -9.40 17.52 8.22
CA LEU A 147 -8.14 17.26 8.90
C LEU A 147 -7.12 16.61 7.98
N LEU A 148 -7.51 15.54 7.27
CA LEU A 148 -6.62 14.81 6.37
C LEU A 148 -6.14 15.66 5.19
N LYS A 149 -6.98 16.58 4.69
CA LYS A 149 -6.57 17.58 3.69
C LYS A 149 -5.57 18.58 4.27
N ARG A 150 -5.83 19.09 5.48
CA ARG A 150 -4.96 20.06 6.18
C ARG A 150 -3.59 19.46 6.52
N LYS A 151 -3.56 18.17 6.86
CA LYS A 151 -2.37 17.40 7.26
C LYS A 151 -1.92 16.43 6.17
N ALA A 152 -2.11 16.76 4.88
CA ALA A 152 -1.90 15.85 3.76
C ALA A 152 -0.45 15.34 3.55
N ASN A 153 0.52 15.91 4.25
CA ASN A 153 1.92 15.51 4.22
C ASN A 153 2.36 14.75 5.48
N ASP A 154 1.48 14.63 6.49
CA ASP A 154 1.76 14.02 7.77
C ASP A 154 1.28 12.56 7.77
N ILE A 155 2.22 11.64 7.58
CA ILE A 155 1.93 10.20 7.50
C ILE A 155 1.42 9.68 8.83
N ASP A 156 1.94 10.17 9.95
CA ASP A 156 1.54 9.69 11.28
C ASP A 156 0.08 10.04 11.57
N VAL A 157 -0.34 11.28 11.24
CA VAL A 157 -1.75 11.68 11.32
C VAL A 157 -2.62 10.81 10.40
N ALA A 158 -2.20 10.57 9.15
CA ALA A 158 -2.98 9.77 8.22
C ALA A 158 -3.13 8.30 8.67
N VAL A 159 -2.06 7.70 9.22
CA VAL A 159 -2.09 6.33 9.74
C VAL A 159 -2.90 6.23 11.04
N LEU A 160 -2.79 7.21 11.94
CA LEU A 160 -3.60 7.28 13.17
C LEU A 160 -5.09 7.25 12.82
N TRP A 161 -5.51 8.05 11.85
CA TRP A 161 -6.91 8.11 11.46
C TRP A 161 -7.35 6.96 10.56
N LEU A 162 -6.44 6.32 9.82
CA LEU A 162 -6.70 5.04 9.17
C LEU A 162 -7.06 3.97 10.22
N ALA A 163 -6.22 3.83 11.25
CA ALA A 163 -6.42 2.83 12.30
C ALA A 163 -7.72 3.07 13.08
N ASN A 164 -8.02 4.33 13.42
CA ASN A 164 -9.28 4.67 14.08
C ASN A 164 -10.51 4.43 13.19
N THR A 165 -10.42 4.74 11.88
CA THR A 165 -11.54 4.49 10.95
C THR A 165 -11.81 2.99 10.80
N LEU A 166 -10.76 2.17 10.67
CA LEU A 166 -10.86 0.71 10.60
C LEU A 166 -11.41 0.13 11.91
N ARG A 167 -10.92 0.60 13.06
CA ARG A 167 -11.43 0.16 14.37
C ARG A 167 -12.90 0.51 14.54
N LEU A 168 -13.34 1.70 14.12
CA LEU A 168 -14.74 2.08 14.19
C LEU A 168 -15.61 1.18 13.31
N LEU A 169 -15.13 0.86 12.10
CA LEU A 169 -15.78 -0.10 11.21
C LEU A 169 -15.89 -1.50 11.85
N ASP A 170 -14.86 -1.94 12.56
CA ASP A 170 -14.85 -3.23 13.24
C ASP A 170 -15.73 -3.25 14.49
N ASN A 171 -15.80 -2.15 15.26
CA ASN A 171 -16.76 -2.01 16.35
C ASN A 171 -18.20 -2.11 15.81
N LEU A 172 -18.50 -1.43 14.69
CA LEU A 172 -19.80 -1.52 14.03
C LEU A 172 -20.12 -2.92 13.48
N LYS A 173 -19.11 -3.75 13.19
CA LYS A 173 -19.32 -5.18 12.87
C LYS A 173 -19.58 -5.97 14.14
N GLN A 174 -18.68 -5.87 15.11
CA GLN A 174 -18.64 -6.66 16.32
C GLN A 174 -19.93 -6.52 17.15
N TYR A 175 -20.48 -5.30 17.20
CA TYR A 175 -21.67 -4.96 17.98
C TYR A 175 -22.94 -4.83 17.14
N SER A 176 -22.95 -5.29 15.87
CA SER A 176 -24.13 -5.22 15.01
C SER A 176 -25.22 -6.24 15.36
N GLY A 177 -24.99 -7.13 16.31
CA GLY A 177 -25.90 -8.26 16.59
C GLY A 177 -25.86 -9.41 15.59
N VAL A 178 -25.12 -9.28 14.49
CA VAL A 178 -24.96 -10.35 13.50
C VAL A 178 -24.03 -11.44 14.04
N THR A 179 -24.51 -12.69 14.00
CA THR A 179 -23.85 -13.84 14.62
C THR A 179 -22.42 -14.08 14.13
N CYS A 180 -22.13 -13.80 12.86
CA CYS A 180 -20.80 -14.03 12.29
C CYS A 180 -19.72 -13.10 12.85
N PHE A 181 -20.08 -11.88 13.28
CA PHE A 181 -19.15 -10.91 13.85
C PHE A 181 -19.03 -11.00 15.38
N GLY A 182 -20.03 -11.61 16.05
CA GLY A 182 -20.06 -11.74 17.50
C GLY A 182 -19.53 -13.06 18.06
N LYS A 183 -18.88 -13.91 17.24
CA LYS A 183 -18.44 -15.26 17.66
C LYS A 183 -17.44 -15.25 18.81
N GLU A 184 -16.58 -14.24 18.86
CA GLU A 184 -15.53 -14.09 19.87
C GLU A 184 -15.95 -13.16 21.02
N ASN A 185 -17.18 -12.63 21.00
CA ASN A 185 -17.64 -11.71 22.01
C ASN A 185 -17.90 -12.44 23.34
N THR A 186 -17.48 -11.80 24.43
CA THR A 186 -17.92 -12.13 25.78
C THR A 186 -19.41 -11.87 25.98
N GLN A 187 -19.98 -12.38 27.07
CA GLN A 187 -21.38 -12.10 27.40
C GLN A 187 -21.63 -10.60 27.57
N GLU A 188 -20.76 -9.89 28.28
CA GLU A 188 -20.88 -8.43 28.51
C GLU A 188 -20.82 -7.64 27.19
N GLN A 189 -19.95 -8.02 26.25
CA GLN A 189 -19.90 -7.40 24.92
C GLN A 189 -21.18 -7.64 24.11
N ASN A 190 -21.81 -8.81 24.28
CA ASN A 190 -23.08 -9.10 23.62
C ASN A 190 -24.25 -8.32 24.20
N GLU A 191 -24.17 -7.87 25.46
CA GLU A 191 -25.16 -6.99 26.08
C GLU A 191 -25.05 -5.54 25.55
N GLN A 192 -23.93 -5.18 24.91
CA GLN A 192 -23.65 -3.86 24.34
C GLN A 192 -23.92 -3.76 22.83
N ARG A 193 -24.76 -4.64 22.27
CA ARG A 193 -25.11 -4.61 20.84
C ARG A 193 -26.00 -3.42 20.51
N LEU A 194 -25.90 -2.97 19.26
CA LEU A 194 -26.83 -2.00 18.69
C LEU A 194 -28.23 -2.63 18.55
N LYS A 195 -29.27 -1.80 18.68
CA LYS A 195 -30.68 -2.18 18.57
C LYS A 195 -31.20 -2.05 17.14
N SER A 196 -30.74 -1.07 16.37
CA SER A 196 -31.23 -0.78 15.01
C SER A 196 -30.26 -1.27 13.92
N ASP A 197 -30.71 -2.22 13.09
CA ASP A 197 -29.90 -2.77 11.99
C ASP A 197 -29.77 -1.84 10.78
N ILE A 198 -30.75 -0.97 10.54
CA ILE A 198 -30.91 -0.24 9.26
C ILE A 198 -29.81 0.82 9.05
N CYS A 199 -29.45 1.56 10.10
CA CYS A 199 -28.46 2.64 9.99
C CYS A 199 -27.01 2.13 9.93
N VAL A 200 -26.76 0.95 10.52
CA VAL A 200 -25.42 0.38 10.67
C VAL A 200 -24.84 -0.04 9.32
N HIS A 201 -25.67 -0.58 8.42
CA HIS A 201 -25.19 -1.01 7.10
C HIS A 201 -24.69 0.17 6.25
N VAL A 202 -25.45 1.27 6.19
CA VAL A 202 -25.08 2.49 5.44
C VAL A 202 -23.83 3.12 6.02
N LEU A 203 -23.74 3.18 7.35
CA LEU A 203 -22.57 3.71 8.04
C LEU A 203 -21.31 2.88 7.75
N ARG A 204 -21.41 1.55 7.80
CA ARG A 204 -20.29 0.65 7.47
C ARG A 204 -19.80 0.83 6.04
N ALA A 205 -20.70 0.98 5.08
CA ALA A 205 -20.32 1.21 3.68
C ALA A 205 -19.54 2.53 3.53
N THR A 206 -20.05 3.60 4.14
CA THR A 206 -19.43 4.93 4.11
C THR A 206 -18.05 4.95 4.78
N LEU A 207 -17.92 4.30 5.95
CA LEU A 207 -16.64 4.16 6.65
C LEU A 207 -15.65 3.29 5.89
N SER A 208 -16.10 2.24 5.21
CA SER A 208 -15.24 1.38 4.39
C SER A 208 -14.65 2.13 3.20
N GLU A 209 -15.46 2.95 2.51
CA GLU A 209 -14.98 3.83 1.45
C GLU A 209 -13.98 4.85 2.00
N LYS A 210 -14.28 5.46 3.15
CA LYS A 210 -13.36 6.39 3.82
C LYS A 210 -12.04 5.73 4.19
N ALA A 211 -12.06 4.56 4.82
CA ALA A 211 -10.86 3.81 5.19
C ALA A 211 -10.02 3.46 3.96
N SER A 212 -10.67 3.04 2.86
CA SER A 212 -10.00 2.74 1.59
C SER A 212 -9.29 3.98 1.02
N TYR A 213 -9.97 5.14 1.03
CA TYR A 213 -9.38 6.41 0.60
C TYR A 213 -8.17 6.82 1.45
N ILE A 214 -8.26 6.71 2.78
CA ILE A 214 -7.15 7.04 3.68
C ILE A 214 -5.98 6.08 3.43
N CYS A 215 -6.24 4.78 3.32
CA CYS A 215 -5.22 3.77 3.06
C CYS A 215 -4.48 4.03 1.73
N GLN A 216 -5.21 4.36 0.67
CA GLN A 216 -4.60 4.72 -0.62
C GLN A 216 -3.75 5.98 -0.52
N THR A 217 -4.21 6.97 0.26
CA THR A 217 -3.46 8.22 0.50
C THR A 217 -2.16 7.94 1.26
N VAL A 218 -2.22 7.17 2.34
CA VAL A 218 -1.05 6.72 3.12
C VAL A 218 -0.06 6.00 2.20
N LEU A 219 -0.52 5.00 1.45
CA LEU A 219 0.34 4.21 0.57
C LEU A 219 0.97 5.08 -0.52
N LYS A 220 0.20 6.01 -1.11
CA LYS A 220 0.72 6.96 -2.10
C LYS A 220 1.86 7.79 -1.53
N ARG A 221 1.68 8.36 -0.33
CA ARG A 221 2.73 9.17 0.33
C ARG A 221 3.97 8.36 0.67
N MET A 222 3.78 7.15 1.20
CA MET A 222 4.90 6.25 1.49
C MET A 222 5.71 5.94 0.22
N ARG A 223 5.03 5.67 -0.90
CA ARG A 223 5.69 5.45 -2.20
C ARG A 223 6.46 6.67 -2.70
N GLU A 224 5.87 7.86 -2.61
CA GLU A 224 6.51 9.12 -3.06
C GLU A 224 7.82 9.39 -2.32
N LEU A 225 7.88 9.10 -1.01
CA LEU A 225 9.10 9.26 -0.20
C LEU A 225 10.13 8.15 -0.43
N VAL A 226 9.69 6.95 -0.78
CA VAL A 226 10.57 5.81 -1.11
C VAL A 226 11.13 5.92 -2.53
N ALA A 227 10.40 6.54 -3.46
CA ALA A 227 10.77 6.67 -4.87
C ALA A 227 12.21 7.21 -5.11
N PRO A 228 12.63 8.35 -4.53
CA PRO A 228 13.97 8.88 -4.76
C PRO A 228 15.08 7.98 -4.21
N LEU A 229 14.79 7.18 -3.19
CA LEU A 229 15.74 6.24 -2.60
C LEU A 229 15.86 4.95 -3.40
N ALA A 230 14.83 4.56 -4.17
CA ALA A 230 14.82 3.30 -4.91
C ALA A 230 16.02 3.16 -5.87
N VAL A 231 16.24 4.17 -6.71
CA VAL A 231 17.31 4.15 -7.71
C VAL A 231 18.68 4.30 -7.04
N SER A 232 18.81 5.26 -6.13
CA SER A 232 20.09 5.55 -5.50
C SER A 232 20.55 4.44 -4.54
N ALA A 233 19.65 3.87 -3.74
CA ALA A 233 19.99 2.78 -2.82
C ALA A 233 20.25 1.47 -3.56
N ILE A 234 19.44 1.14 -4.56
CA ILE A 234 19.49 -0.19 -5.21
C ILE A 234 20.51 -0.24 -6.35
N LEU A 235 20.57 0.80 -7.20
CA LEU A 235 21.39 0.79 -8.43
C LEU A 235 22.72 1.56 -8.31
N GLU A 236 22.67 2.76 -7.74
CA GLU A 236 23.78 3.72 -7.84
C GLU A 236 24.88 3.44 -6.83
N ASN A 237 24.51 3.21 -5.57
CA ASN A 237 25.46 3.01 -4.50
C ASN A 237 26.08 1.62 -4.49
N GLU A 238 27.39 1.62 -4.26
CA GLU A 238 28.18 0.41 -4.14
C GLU A 238 28.19 -0.02 -2.67
N ALA A 239 27.73 -1.24 -2.39
CA ALA A 239 28.06 -1.89 -1.13
C ALA A 239 29.59 -1.98 -1.03
N VAL A 240 30.15 -1.58 0.12
CA VAL A 240 31.60 -1.61 0.32
C VAL A 240 32.04 -3.07 0.45
N MET A 241 32.48 -3.64 -0.66
CA MET A 241 33.00 -5.00 -0.74
C MET A 241 34.46 -4.99 -0.24
N GLY A 242 34.66 -5.26 1.05
CA GLY A 242 35.98 -5.40 1.69
C GLY A 242 36.19 -6.80 2.30
N ILE A 243 37.30 -7.00 3.01
CA ILE A 243 37.65 -8.26 3.70
C ILE A 243 36.70 -8.56 4.89
N SER A 244 35.93 -7.56 5.35
CA SER A 244 34.91 -7.70 6.39
C SER A 244 33.52 -7.89 5.78
N ARG A 245 32.53 -8.32 6.61
CA ARG A 245 31.11 -8.39 6.23
C ARG A 245 30.72 -7.16 5.40
N PRO A 246 30.03 -7.35 4.26
CA PRO A 246 29.61 -6.24 3.43
C PRO A 246 28.80 -5.27 4.29
N LYS A 247 29.10 -3.98 4.17
CA LYS A 247 28.35 -2.91 4.83
C LYS A 247 27.41 -2.29 3.81
N SER A 248 26.18 -2.03 4.23
CA SER A 248 25.20 -1.26 3.46
C SER A 248 25.72 0.15 3.19
N SER A 249 25.22 0.77 2.13
CA SER A 249 25.51 2.17 1.84
C SER A 249 24.66 3.07 2.73
N PHE A 250 25.11 4.31 2.97
CA PHE A 250 24.34 5.30 3.74
C PHE A 250 22.91 5.49 3.19
N ILE A 251 22.73 5.49 1.86
CA ILE A 251 21.40 5.63 1.24
C ILE A 251 20.55 4.38 1.44
N MET A 252 21.16 3.19 1.42
CA MET A 252 20.46 1.96 1.81
C MET A 252 20.02 2.02 3.27
N ASP A 253 20.89 2.46 4.18
CA ASP A 253 20.54 2.62 5.60
C ASP A 253 19.36 3.59 5.78
N MET A 254 19.36 4.73 5.08
CA MET A 254 18.23 5.66 5.06
C MET A 254 16.92 5.01 4.57
N LEU A 255 16.98 4.18 3.53
CA LEU A 255 15.81 3.44 3.03
C LEU A 255 15.29 2.45 4.08
N LEU A 256 16.19 1.67 4.70
CA LEU A 256 15.83 0.70 5.73
C LEU A 256 15.26 1.39 6.99
N GLU A 257 15.85 2.51 7.40
CA GLU A 257 15.33 3.35 8.49
C GLU A 257 13.94 3.89 8.19
N LEU A 258 13.69 4.35 6.96
CA LEU A 258 12.38 4.83 6.52
C LEU A 258 11.32 3.71 6.54
N LEU A 259 11.64 2.53 6.00
CA LEU A 259 10.76 1.36 6.06
C LEU A 259 10.47 0.95 7.51
N THR A 260 11.49 1.01 8.38
CA THR A 260 11.35 0.74 9.82
C THR A 260 10.43 1.75 10.49
N ALA A 261 10.56 3.03 10.16
CA ALA A 261 9.69 4.08 10.67
C ALA A 261 8.23 3.83 10.27
N TYR A 262 7.94 3.52 8.99
CA TYR A 262 6.59 3.19 8.55
C TYR A 262 6.00 2.01 9.29
N LYS A 263 6.77 0.93 9.48
CA LYS A 263 6.30 -0.24 10.21
C LYS A 263 6.00 0.09 11.67
N ARG A 264 6.86 0.89 12.32
CA ARG A 264 6.66 1.35 13.69
C ARG A 264 5.39 2.19 13.80
N THR A 265 5.18 3.16 12.92
CA THR A 265 3.97 4.00 12.89
C THR A 265 2.69 3.16 12.70
N LEU A 266 2.68 2.23 11.74
CA LEU A 266 1.54 1.34 11.50
C LEU A 266 1.19 0.48 12.73
N ASN A 267 2.21 -0.08 13.38
CA ASN A 267 2.02 -0.93 14.56
C ASN A 267 1.63 -0.12 15.80
N LEU A 268 2.21 1.08 15.99
CA LEU A 268 1.94 1.96 17.12
C LEU A 268 0.44 2.32 17.19
N TYR A 269 -0.16 2.65 16.05
CA TYR A 269 -1.58 3.00 16.00
C TYR A 269 -2.52 1.80 15.89
N GLY A 270 -1.99 0.57 15.88
CA GLY A 270 -2.80 -0.65 15.89
C GLY A 270 -3.46 -0.97 14.55
N VAL A 271 -2.79 -0.68 13.44
CA VAL A 271 -3.21 -1.15 12.11
C VAL A 271 -3.11 -2.68 12.05
N ASP A 272 -4.12 -3.32 11.47
CA ASP A 272 -4.17 -4.78 11.36
C ASP A 272 -2.92 -5.36 10.67
N PRO A 273 -2.29 -6.43 11.21
CA PRO A 273 -1.07 -7.02 10.65
C PRO A 273 -1.18 -7.47 9.19
N GLN A 274 -2.36 -7.91 8.74
CA GLN A 274 -2.57 -8.28 7.34
C GLN A 274 -2.53 -7.05 6.44
N LEU A 275 -3.13 -5.93 6.88
CA LEU A 275 -3.04 -4.68 6.14
C LEU A 275 -1.61 -4.13 6.11
N VAL A 276 -0.88 -4.22 7.22
CA VAL A 276 0.55 -3.86 7.27
C VAL A 276 1.34 -4.67 6.24
N THR A 277 1.13 -5.98 6.20
CA THR A 277 1.75 -6.87 5.20
C THR A 277 1.45 -6.41 3.78
N ASN A 278 0.18 -6.14 3.47
CA ASN A 278 -0.24 -5.70 2.14
C ASN A 278 0.39 -4.35 1.74
N ILE A 279 0.52 -3.41 2.68
CA ILE A 279 1.20 -2.13 2.45
C ILE A 279 2.66 -2.36 2.07
N PHE A 280 3.39 -3.19 2.82
CA PHE A 280 4.79 -3.47 2.52
C PHE A 280 4.97 -4.23 1.20
N MET A 281 4.11 -5.18 0.86
CA MET A 281 4.13 -5.83 -0.46
C MET A 281 4.08 -4.80 -1.59
N GLN A 282 3.18 -3.81 -1.48
CA GLN A 282 3.06 -2.73 -2.45
C GLN A 282 4.30 -1.82 -2.49
N LEU A 283 4.94 -1.55 -1.34
CA LEU A 283 6.17 -0.78 -1.29
C LEU A 283 7.37 -1.51 -1.93
N PHE A 284 7.54 -2.80 -1.66
CA PHE A 284 8.61 -3.61 -2.26
C PHE A 284 8.41 -3.80 -3.77
N TYR A 285 7.15 -4.00 -4.20
CA TYR A 285 6.81 -4.01 -5.61
C TYR A 285 7.21 -2.70 -6.28
N TYR A 286 6.89 -1.57 -5.66
CA TYR A 286 7.22 -0.24 -6.20
C TYR A 286 8.73 0.02 -6.25
N LEU A 287 9.48 -0.37 -5.22
CA LEU A 287 10.95 -0.35 -5.20
C LEU A 287 11.54 -1.15 -6.37
N SER A 288 11.08 -2.39 -6.54
CA SER A 288 11.49 -3.30 -7.60
C SER A 288 11.20 -2.72 -8.98
N ALA A 289 9.98 -2.22 -9.21
CA ALA A 289 9.55 -1.65 -10.47
C ALA A 289 10.34 -0.37 -10.83
N ASN A 290 10.54 0.55 -9.88
CA ASN A 290 11.30 1.78 -10.14
C ASN A 290 12.76 1.51 -10.47
N ALA A 291 13.40 0.60 -9.73
CA ALA A 291 14.79 0.22 -10.00
C ALA A 291 14.90 -0.57 -11.31
N LEU A 292 13.98 -1.48 -11.62
CA LEU A 292 13.98 -2.21 -12.90
C LEU A 292 13.77 -1.27 -14.09
N ASN A 293 12.80 -0.35 -14.00
CA ASN A 293 12.55 0.66 -15.04
C ASN A 293 13.79 1.52 -15.28
N SER A 294 14.44 1.96 -14.22
CA SER A 294 15.67 2.75 -14.31
C SER A 294 16.83 1.95 -14.91
N LEU A 295 16.98 0.67 -14.55
CA LEU A 295 17.97 -0.24 -15.11
C LEU A 295 17.77 -0.44 -16.62
N MET A 296 16.52 -0.58 -17.08
CA MET A 296 16.20 -0.80 -18.49
C MET A 296 16.51 0.43 -19.37
N VAL A 297 16.37 1.64 -18.83
CA VAL A 297 16.63 2.89 -19.57
C VAL A 297 18.11 3.27 -19.54
N ARG A 298 18.81 3.01 -18.43
CA ARG A 298 20.19 3.47 -18.17
C ARG A 298 21.22 2.38 -18.46
N LYS A 299 21.76 2.36 -19.68
CA LYS A 299 22.72 1.33 -20.15
C LYS A 299 24.00 1.24 -19.33
N ASP A 300 24.39 2.32 -18.66
CA ASP A 300 25.53 2.40 -17.73
C ASP A 300 25.37 1.55 -16.46
N PHE A 301 24.16 1.03 -16.19
CA PHE A 301 23.92 0.06 -15.11
C PHE A 301 23.91 -1.39 -15.61
N CYS A 302 23.90 -1.63 -16.91
CA CYS A 302 23.80 -2.96 -17.50
C CYS A 302 25.18 -3.61 -17.65
N HIS A 303 25.95 -3.68 -16.56
CA HIS A 303 27.26 -4.33 -16.51
C HIS A 303 27.25 -5.56 -15.60
N TRP A 304 28.13 -6.52 -15.88
CA TRP A 304 28.27 -7.74 -15.06
C TRP A 304 28.48 -7.42 -13.57
N SER A 305 29.39 -6.50 -13.25
CA SER A 305 29.70 -6.11 -11.87
C SER A 305 28.55 -5.36 -11.18
N ARG A 306 27.71 -4.64 -11.94
CA ARG A 306 26.50 -3.99 -11.43
C ARG A 306 25.45 -5.01 -11.03
N GLY A 307 25.29 -6.09 -11.80
CA GLY A 307 24.42 -7.20 -11.43
C GLY A 307 24.72 -7.75 -10.03
N MET A 308 26.00 -8.01 -9.72
CA MET A 308 26.41 -8.47 -8.39
C MET A 308 26.06 -7.46 -7.28
N LYS A 309 26.28 -6.17 -7.54
CA LYS A 309 25.98 -5.08 -6.60
C LYS A 309 24.48 -4.97 -6.32
N ILE A 310 23.65 -5.02 -7.36
CA ILE A 310 22.18 -4.99 -7.23
C ILE A 310 21.72 -6.18 -6.39
N LEU A 311 22.24 -7.40 -6.63
CA LEU A 311 21.91 -8.56 -5.81
C LEU A 311 22.28 -8.38 -4.33
N CYS A 312 23.47 -7.84 -4.03
CA CYS A 312 23.87 -7.54 -2.65
C CYS A 312 22.94 -6.50 -2.01
N ASN A 313 22.54 -5.47 -2.75
CA ASN A 313 21.63 -4.43 -2.27
C ASN A 313 20.23 -5.00 -1.99
N LEU A 314 19.73 -5.87 -2.86
CA LEU A 314 18.46 -6.58 -2.64
C LEU A 314 18.51 -7.51 -1.42
N ALA A 315 19.66 -8.14 -1.15
CA ALA A 315 19.82 -9.00 0.02
C ALA A 315 19.64 -8.21 1.34
N TYR A 316 20.04 -6.94 1.42
CA TYR A 316 19.76 -6.12 2.61
C TYR A 316 18.25 -5.87 2.80
N LEU A 317 17.50 -5.69 1.71
CA LEU A 317 16.05 -5.52 1.74
C LEU A 317 15.36 -6.83 2.18
N GLU A 318 15.80 -7.98 1.66
CA GLU A 318 15.31 -9.31 2.05
C GLU A 318 15.65 -9.61 3.52
N ASP A 319 16.87 -9.32 3.97
CA ASP A 319 17.29 -9.52 5.36
C ASP A 319 16.53 -8.59 6.32
N TRP A 320 16.29 -7.34 5.93
CA TRP A 320 15.45 -6.42 6.70
C TRP A 320 14.03 -6.96 6.83
N ALA A 321 13.43 -7.44 5.74
CA ALA A 321 12.08 -8.01 5.77
C ALA A 321 12.00 -9.21 6.72
N ARG A 322 13.03 -10.08 6.72
CA ARG A 322 13.18 -11.21 7.65
C ARG A 322 13.27 -10.79 9.10
N VAL A 323 14.13 -9.84 9.41
CA VAL A 323 14.31 -9.33 10.79
C VAL A 323 13.02 -8.66 11.29
N GLU A 324 12.39 -7.88 10.43
CA GLU A 324 11.14 -7.19 10.72
C GLU A 324 9.92 -8.11 10.56
N LYS A 325 10.05 -9.39 10.20
CA LYS A 325 8.94 -10.34 10.05
C LYS A 325 7.84 -9.83 9.11
N VAL A 326 8.21 -9.14 8.06
CA VAL A 326 7.31 -8.64 7.02
C VAL A 326 7.22 -9.72 5.93
N GLN A 327 6.55 -10.83 6.26
CA GLN A 327 6.27 -11.98 5.38
C GLN A 327 7.28 -12.19 4.24
N ASP A 328 8.46 -12.69 4.58
CA ASP A 328 9.66 -12.72 3.74
C ASP A 328 9.41 -13.32 2.35
N THR A 329 8.59 -14.37 2.27
CA THR A 329 8.26 -15.05 1.02
C THR A 329 7.64 -14.10 -0.02
N TRP A 330 6.74 -13.21 0.42
CA TRP A 330 6.11 -12.25 -0.48
C TRP A 330 7.08 -11.14 -0.91
N VAL A 331 7.97 -10.72 -0.02
CA VAL A 331 9.00 -9.72 -0.35
C VAL A 331 9.95 -10.26 -1.42
N GLU A 332 10.38 -11.52 -1.28
CA GLU A 332 11.17 -12.21 -2.31
C GLU A 332 10.44 -12.24 -3.66
N GLU A 333 9.13 -12.52 -3.68
CA GLU A 333 8.32 -12.49 -4.90
C GLU A 333 8.22 -11.09 -5.52
N MET A 334 8.05 -10.04 -4.73
CA MET A 334 7.96 -8.66 -5.24
C MET A 334 9.30 -8.16 -5.80
N LEU A 335 10.43 -8.60 -5.23
CA LEU A 335 11.77 -8.26 -5.69
C LEU A 335 12.25 -9.18 -6.84
N ALA A 336 11.57 -10.29 -7.10
CA ALA A 336 11.98 -11.31 -8.06
C ALA A 336 12.26 -10.79 -9.48
N PRO A 337 11.44 -9.89 -10.09
CA PRO A 337 11.73 -9.36 -11.42
C PRO A 337 13.11 -8.67 -11.49
N LEU A 338 13.41 -7.80 -10.53
CA LEU A 338 14.69 -7.10 -10.47
C LEU A 338 15.86 -8.04 -10.12
N LYS A 339 15.61 -9.03 -9.24
CA LYS A 339 16.59 -10.07 -8.90
C LYS A 339 16.98 -10.89 -10.13
N GLN A 340 16.01 -11.32 -10.92
CA GLN A 340 16.23 -12.03 -12.19
C GLN A 340 16.94 -11.14 -13.21
N ALA A 341 16.59 -9.86 -13.31
CA ALA A 341 17.30 -8.91 -14.19
C ALA A 341 18.78 -8.77 -13.80
N ALA A 342 19.08 -8.66 -12.50
CA ALA A 342 20.46 -8.59 -12.00
C ALA A 342 21.24 -9.91 -12.17
N GLN A 343 20.56 -11.06 -12.10
CA GLN A 343 21.13 -12.37 -12.42
C GLN A 343 21.43 -12.52 -13.92
N LEU A 344 20.54 -12.02 -14.78
CA LEU A 344 20.71 -12.02 -16.23
C LEU A 344 21.98 -11.26 -16.66
N LEU A 345 22.26 -10.12 -16.03
CA LEU A 345 23.50 -9.36 -16.27
C LEU A 345 24.78 -10.14 -15.91
N GLN A 346 24.67 -11.16 -15.05
CA GLN A 346 25.79 -11.95 -14.56
C GLN A 346 26.08 -13.22 -15.37
N VAL A 347 25.23 -13.57 -16.33
CA VAL A 347 25.40 -14.75 -17.21
C VAL A 347 26.68 -14.59 -18.04
N ARG A 348 27.58 -15.58 -18.03
CA ARG A 348 28.88 -15.51 -18.72
C ARG A 348 28.94 -16.30 -20.03
N LYS A 349 28.00 -17.22 -20.27
CA LYS A 349 27.98 -18.09 -21.46
C LYS A 349 26.60 -18.08 -22.09
N TYR A 350 26.56 -18.07 -23.41
CA TYR A 350 25.35 -18.03 -24.22
C TYR A 350 25.47 -19.07 -25.34
N ASP A 351 25.03 -20.30 -25.06
CA ASP A 351 24.94 -21.33 -26.08
C ASP A 351 23.50 -21.35 -26.66
N GLU A 352 23.29 -21.79 -27.90
CA GLU A 352 21.95 -21.77 -28.53
C GLU A 352 20.92 -22.66 -27.81
N CYS A 353 21.37 -23.69 -27.09
CA CYS A 353 20.53 -24.52 -26.22
C CYS A 353 20.19 -23.85 -24.87
N ASP A 354 20.78 -22.70 -24.55
CA ASP A 354 20.56 -22.00 -23.28
C ASP A 354 19.41 -20.99 -23.32
N VAL A 355 18.81 -20.73 -24.48
CA VAL A 355 17.71 -19.75 -24.64
C VAL A 355 16.51 -20.16 -23.78
N ASP A 356 16.02 -21.40 -23.92
CA ASP A 356 14.88 -21.90 -23.17
C ASP A 356 15.16 -21.94 -21.66
N ASN A 357 16.37 -22.38 -21.28
CA ASN A 357 16.83 -22.37 -19.89
C ASN A 357 16.95 -20.94 -19.32
N LEU A 358 17.25 -19.94 -20.15
CA LEU A 358 17.35 -18.55 -19.74
C LEU A 358 15.95 -17.94 -19.54
N ILE A 359 15.01 -18.26 -20.43
CA ILE A 359 13.60 -17.85 -20.32
C ILE A 359 12.98 -18.45 -19.04
N GLU A 360 13.24 -19.72 -18.74
CA GLU A 360 12.76 -20.37 -17.52
C GLU A 360 13.32 -19.69 -16.25
N ARG A 361 14.62 -19.36 -16.24
CA ARG A 361 15.28 -18.63 -15.15
C ARG A 361 14.78 -17.20 -14.97
N CYS A 362 14.34 -16.55 -16.06
CA CYS A 362 13.81 -15.18 -16.08
C CYS A 362 12.27 -15.14 -16.16
N SER A 363 11.58 -16.11 -15.56
CA SER A 363 10.11 -16.27 -15.61
C SER A 363 9.28 -15.09 -15.08
N LYS A 364 9.88 -14.15 -14.35
CA LYS A 364 9.24 -12.94 -13.82
C LYS A 364 9.53 -11.69 -14.67
N LEU A 365 10.23 -11.85 -15.79
CA LEU A 365 10.48 -10.82 -16.79
C LEU A 365 9.73 -11.14 -18.07
N THR A 366 9.27 -10.12 -18.77
CA THR A 366 8.70 -10.30 -20.11
C THR A 366 9.82 -10.54 -21.14
N PRO A 367 9.55 -11.22 -22.27
CA PRO A 367 10.54 -11.42 -23.33
C PRO A 367 11.16 -10.11 -23.82
N THR A 368 10.37 -9.03 -23.90
CA THR A 368 10.84 -7.69 -24.26
C THR A 368 11.83 -7.15 -23.24
N GLN A 369 11.55 -7.29 -21.94
CA GLN A 369 12.46 -6.86 -20.88
C GLN A 369 13.79 -7.63 -20.93
N ILE A 370 13.74 -8.95 -21.17
CA ILE A 370 14.92 -9.79 -21.34
C ILE A 370 15.75 -9.31 -22.54
N LEU A 371 15.12 -9.09 -23.70
CA LEU A 371 15.78 -8.57 -24.90
C LEU A 371 16.44 -7.22 -24.66
N THR A 372 15.73 -6.27 -24.04
CA THR A 372 16.27 -4.93 -23.73
C THR A 372 17.48 -5.02 -22.81
N LEU A 373 17.43 -5.86 -21.77
CA LEU A 373 18.55 -6.04 -20.85
C LEU A 373 19.76 -6.69 -21.54
N LEU A 374 19.54 -7.69 -22.39
CA LEU A 374 20.60 -8.33 -23.18
C LEU A 374 21.24 -7.35 -24.18
N GLN A 375 20.44 -6.51 -24.85
CA GLN A 375 20.93 -5.49 -25.77
C GLN A 375 21.72 -4.39 -25.08
N ASN A 376 21.29 -3.98 -23.89
CA ASN A 376 21.95 -2.93 -23.12
C ASN A 376 23.17 -3.45 -22.36
N ARG A 377 23.38 -4.76 -22.31
CA ARG A 377 24.48 -5.37 -21.57
C ARG A 377 25.83 -4.97 -22.17
N ILE A 378 26.69 -4.41 -21.33
CA ILE A 378 28.05 -4.03 -21.68
C ILE A 378 29.01 -4.78 -20.74
N THR A 379 29.98 -5.49 -21.30
CA THR A 379 30.99 -6.22 -20.52
C THR A 379 32.14 -5.29 -20.13
N ALA A 380 32.38 -5.10 -18.83
CA ALA A 380 33.37 -4.14 -18.31
C ALA A 380 34.85 -4.56 -18.50
N HIS A 381 35.13 -5.55 -19.36
CA HIS A 381 36.46 -5.91 -19.81
C HIS A 381 36.49 -5.91 -21.34
N VAL A 382 36.90 -4.78 -21.92
CA VAL A 382 36.98 -4.52 -23.38
C VAL A 382 38.03 -5.39 -24.11
N ALA A 383 38.50 -6.50 -23.52
CA ALA A 383 39.57 -7.34 -24.09
C ALA A 383 39.15 -8.78 -24.43
N TYR A 384 37.96 -9.25 -24.02
CA TYR A 384 37.43 -10.54 -24.43
C TYR A 384 36.02 -10.35 -25.00
N ASN A 385 35.75 -10.96 -26.16
CA ASN A 385 34.46 -10.98 -26.85
C ASN A 385 33.38 -11.71 -26.03
N ASP A 386 32.98 -11.14 -24.90
CA ASP A 386 31.91 -11.63 -24.01
C ASP A 386 30.62 -10.78 -24.20
N ASN A 387 30.50 -10.06 -25.30
CA ASN A 387 29.23 -9.44 -25.70
C ASN A 387 28.22 -10.53 -26.07
N VAL A 388 26.92 -10.27 -25.84
CA VAL A 388 25.86 -11.22 -26.20
C VAL A 388 25.97 -11.50 -27.72
N PRO A 389 26.16 -12.76 -28.16
CA PRO A 389 26.34 -13.06 -29.57
C PRO A 389 25.11 -12.66 -30.39
N GLU A 390 25.32 -12.05 -31.57
CA GLU A 390 24.21 -11.66 -32.45
C GLU A 390 23.37 -12.87 -32.90
N ALA A 391 24.01 -14.04 -33.07
CA ALA A 391 23.31 -15.30 -33.35
C ALA A 391 22.35 -15.70 -32.21
N PHE A 392 22.76 -15.50 -30.96
CA PHE A 392 21.93 -15.75 -29.77
C PHE A 392 20.78 -14.75 -29.68
N MET A 393 21.02 -13.47 -30.01
CA MET A 393 19.96 -12.46 -30.08
C MET A 393 18.94 -12.77 -31.17
N GLN A 394 19.38 -13.35 -32.30
CA GLN A 394 18.50 -13.76 -33.38
C GLN A 394 17.74 -15.05 -33.08
N SER A 395 18.32 -16.01 -32.36
CA SER A 395 17.60 -17.21 -31.92
C SER A 395 16.50 -16.85 -30.91
N PHE A 396 16.79 -15.95 -29.94
CA PHE A 396 15.79 -15.45 -29.00
C PHE A 396 14.63 -14.71 -29.68
N LYS A 397 14.87 -13.99 -30.78
CA LYS A 397 13.81 -13.27 -31.53
C LYS A 397 12.95 -14.19 -32.40
N ARG A 398 13.40 -15.41 -32.69
CA ARG A 398 12.73 -16.37 -33.60
C ARG A 398 11.88 -17.41 -32.85
N GLY A 399 12.21 -17.68 -31.59
CA GLY A 399 11.33 -18.39 -30.64
C GLY A 399 10.33 -17.44 -30.02
#